data_AF-A0AAV6TZG8-F1
#
_entry.id   AF-A0AAV6TZG8-F1
#
_cell.length_a   1.000
_cell.length_b   1.000
_cell.length_c   1.000
_cell.angle_alpha   90.00
_cell.angle_beta   90.00
_cell.angle_gamma   90.00
#
_symmetry.space_group_name_H-M   'P 1'
#
loop_
_entity.id
_entity.type
_entity.pdbx_description
1 polymer ?
#
loop_
_entity_poly.entity_id
_entity_poly.type
_entity_poly.pdbx_seq_one_letter_code
_entity_poly.pdbx_strand_id
1 'polypeptide(L)'
;MKKYSLPQLRLLKKFDLDAVFLATNAPGRSAYNAVERRMAPFSRQLSGLVLPHDHFGKHLDSSGKTVDVEKEKKNFEAAANVLAEVWNATVIDDCPVVAKYQAPGSERTSAEVCQSWKRTYTRCSTYLC
;
A
#
# COMPACT_ATOMS: atom_id res chain seq x y z
N MET A 1 3.60 -4.23 -33.62
CA MET A 1 4.60 -3.28 -33.07
C MET A 1 4.08 -2.71 -31.75
N LYS A 2 4.77 -2.93 -30.63
CA LYS A 2 4.36 -2.40 -29.31
C LYS A 2 4.65 -0.90 -29.28
N LYS A 3 3.63 -0.07 -29.07
CA LYS A 3 3.78 1.38 -28.90
C LYS A 3 4.36 1.65 -27.51
N TYR A 4 5.61 2.09 -27.44
CA TYR A 4 6.24 2.53 -26.19
C TYR A 4 5.62 3.85 -25.73
N SER A 5 5.41 4.00 -24.43
CA SER A 5 4.82 5.21 -23.87
C SER A 5 5.88 6.32 -23.81
N LEU A 6 5.47 7.56 -24.15
CA LEU A 6 6.29 8.78 -24.17
C LEU A 6 7.32 8.97 -23.02
N PRO A 7 7.08 8.57 -21.75
CA PRO A 7 8.09 8.70 -20.69
C PRO A 7 9.36 7.85 -20.92
N GLN A 8 9.25 6.70 -21.60
CA GLN A 8 10.39 5.78 -21.80
C GLN A 8 11.44 6.35 -22.77
N LEU A 9 10.99 7.08 -23.79
CA LEU A 9 11.87 7.76 -24.75
C LEU A 9 12.64 8.94 -24.14
N ARG A 10 12.07 9.62 -23.14
CA ARG A 10 12.77 10.71 -22.44
C ARG A 10 13.92 10.20 -21.58
N LEU A 11 13.77 9.02 -21.00
CA LEU A 11 14.80 8.38 -20.17
C LEU A 11 16.02 8.00 -21.00
N LEU A 12 15.83 7.41 -22.18
CA LEU A 12 16.92 7.09 -23.12
C LEU A 12 17.75 8.33 -23.47
N LYS A 13 17.08 9.44 -23.83
CA LYS A 13 17.76 10.70 -24.19
C LYS A 13 18.43 11.38 -23.00
N LYS A 14 17.87 11.27 -21.79
CA LYS A 14 18.43 11.92 -20.60
C LYS A 14 19.71 11.25 -20.12
N PHE A 15 19.82 9.94 -20.28
CA PHE A 15 20.93 9.14 -19.77
C PHE A 15 21.88 8.62 -20.87
N ASP A 16 21.65 9.03 -22.12
CA ASP A 16 22.44 8.63 -23.30
C ASP A 16 22.62 7.10 -23.39
N LEU A 17 21.51 6.38 -23.36
CA LEU A 17 21.48 4.91 -23.34
C LEU A 17 21.14 4.36 -24.73
N ASP A 18 21.93 3.40 -25.22
CA ASP A 18 21.69 2.71 -26.50
C ASP A 18 20.45 1.80 -26.46
N ALA A 19 20.13 1.25 -25.28
CA ALA A 19 18.96 0.41 -25.07
C ALA A 19 18.48 0.45 -23.61
N VAL A 20 17.17 0.31 -23.42
CA VAL A 20 16.54 0.16 -22.09
C VAL A 20 15.71 -1.12 -22.09
N PHE A 21 16.09 -2.09 -21.25
CA PHE A 21 15.38 -3.34 -21.06
C PHE A 21 14.47 -3.26 -19.84
N LEU A 22 13.16 -3.16 -20.06
CA LEU A 22 12.16 -3.20 -19.00
C LEU A 22 11.59 -4.61 -18.86
N ALA A 23 12.15 -5.39 -17.94
CA ALA A 23 11.54 -6.65 -17.51
C ALA A 23 10.34 -6.34 -16.61
N THR A 24 9.15 -6.30 -17.21
CA THR A 24 7.90 -6.29 -16.44
C THR A 24 7.46 -7.73 -16.18
N ASN A 25 7.00 -8.02 -14.96
CA ASN A 25 6.41 -9.33 -14.68
C ASN A 25 5.20 -9.52 -15.60
N ALA A 26 5.18 -10.60 -16.38
CA ALA A 26 4.05 -10.93 -17.23
C ALA A 26 2.77 -11.15 -16.39
N PRO A 27 1.57 -10.90 -16.94
CA PRO A 27 0.31 -11.30 -16.30
C PRO A 27 0.36 -12.78 -15.93
N GLY A 28 0.01 -13.13 -14.69
CA GLY A 28 0.16 -14.50 -14.15
C GLY A 28 1.49 -14.79 -13.45
N ARG A 29 2.48 -13.88 -13.52
CA ARG A 29 3.68 -13.91 -12.65
C ARG A 29 3.58 -12.95 -11.45
N SER A 30 2.38 -12.48 -11.15
CA SER A 30 2.12 -11.56 -10.04
C SER A 30 2.53 -12.19 -8.69
N ALA A 31 2.34 -13.51 -8.53
CA ALA A 31 2.87 -14.30 -7.41
C ALA A 31 4.41 -14.26 -7.26
N TYR A 32 5.16 -13.91 -8.30
CA TYR A 32 6.62 -13.73 -8.24
C TYR A 32 7.03 -12.28 -7.94
N ASN A 33 6.09 -11.34 -8.03
CA ASN A 33 6.30 -9.95 -7.62
C ASN A 33 6.64 -9.92 -6.12
N ALA A 34 7.81 -9.40 -5.79
CA ALA A 34 8.27 -9.32 -4.40
C ALA A 34 7.33 -8.45 -3.54
N VAL A 35 6.73 -7.41 -4.14
CA VAL A 35 5.77 -6.54 -3.45
C VAL A 35 4.50 -7.31 -3.11
N GLU A 36 3.92 -8.03 -4.07
CA GLU A 36 2.69 -8.80 -3.82
C GLU A 36 2.90 -9.93 -2.82
N ARG A 37 4.04 -10.63 -2.87
CA ARG A 37 4.38 -11.65 -1.87
C ARG A 37 4.49 -11.08 -0.46
N ARG A 38 5.02 -9.86 -0.30
CA ARG A 38 5.07 -9.18 1.00
C ARG A 38 3.72 -8.61 1.43
N MET A 39 2.83 -8.31 0.48
CA MET A 39 1.46 -7.89 0.80
C MET A 39 0.54 -9.07 1.13
N ALA A 40 0.89 -10.29 0.72
CA ALA A 40 0.07 -11.48 0.91
C ALA A 40 -0.32 -11.74 2.39
N PRO A 41 0.58 -11.64 3.39
CA PRO A 41 0.22 -11.79 4.81
C PRO A 41 -0.85 -10.80 5.26
N PHE A 42 -0.75 -9.53 4.84
CA PHE A 42 -1.74 -8.50 5.16
C PHE A 42 -3.10 -8.83 4.56
N SER A 43 -3.14 -9.18 3.28
CA SER A 43 -4.41 -9.53 2.61
C SER A 43 -5.05 -10.77 3.23
N ARG A 44 -4.24 -11.74 3.67
CA ARG A 44 -4.72 -12.97 4.29
C ARG A 44 -5.38 -12.71 5.64
N GLN A 45 -4.82 -11.82 6.46
CA GLN A 45 -5.42 -11.47 7.75
C GLN A 45 -6.73 -10.69 7.60
N LEU A 46 -6.87 -9.91 6.53
CA LEU A 46 -8.10 -9.20 6.22
C LEU A 46 -9.16 -10.09 5.57
N SER A 47 -8.77 -11.25 5.04
CA SER A 47 -9.70 -12.18 4.41
C SER A 47 -10.69 -12.73 5.45
N GLY A 48 -11.96 -12.33 5.32
CA GLY A 48 -13.03 -12.73 6.24
C GLY A 48 -13.21 -11.81 7.45
N LEU A 49 -12.43 -10.74 7.56
CA LEU A 49 -12.64 -9.71 8.58
C LEU A 49 -13.89 -8.88 8.21
N VAL A 50 -14.90 -8.92 9.08
CA VAL A 50 -16.11 -8.10 8.95
C VAL A 50 -16.05 -7.00 10.01
N LEU A 51 -15.92 -5.75 9.56
CA LEU A 51 -15.91 -4.60 10.45
C LEU A 51 -17.33 -4.03 10.61
N PRO A 52 -17.77 -3.75 11.85
CA PRO A 52 -19.04 -3.07 12.07
C PRO A 52 -18.95 -1.64 11.52
N HIS A 53 -19.99 -1.21 10.79
CA HIS A 53 -20.05 0.13 10.21
C HIS A 53 -20.67 1.16 11.17
N ASP A 54 -21.28 0.72 12.26
CA ASP A 54 -22.10 1.51 13.17
C ASP A 54 -21.65 1.41 14.63
N HIS A 55 -20.33 1.31 14.88
CA HIS A 55 -19.75 1.14 16.21
C HIS A 55 -20.26 2.17 17.26
N PHE A 56 -20.47 3.42 16.84
CA PHE A 56 -21.02 4.53 17.65
C PHE A 56 -22.47 4.88 17.28
N GLY A 57 -23.17 3.94 16.65
CA GLY A 57 -24.55 4.07 16.20
C GLY A 57 -24.69 4.37 14.71
N LYS A 58 -25.94 4.32 14.25
CA LYS A 58 -26.30 4.49 12.85
C LYS A 58 -26.08 5.93 12.40
N HIS A 59 -25.22 6.11 11.40
CA HIS A 59 -24.91 7.39 10.77
C HIS A 59 -25.49 7.51 9.35
N LEU A 60 -26.14 6.44 8.87
CA LEU A 60 -26.75 6.31 7.55
C LEU A 60 -28.27 6.35 7.64
N ASP A 61 -28.93 6.98 6.66
CA ASP A 61 -30.38 6.91 6.49
C ASP A 61 -30.84 5.54 5.93
N SER A 62 -32.14 5.39 5.67
CA SER A 62 -32.71 4.19 5.04
C SER A 62 -32.25 3.97 3.58
N SER A 63 -31.68 4.99 2.94
CA SER A 63 -31.14 4.94 1.58
C SER A 63 -29.61 4.75 1.57
N GLY A 64 -28.97 4.61 2.73
CA GLY A 64 -27.52 4.46 2.85
C GLY A 64 -26.71 5.76 2.71
N LYS A 65 -27.34 6.93 2.82
CA LYS A 65 -26.68 8.23 2.75
C LYS A 65 -26.28 8.70 4.15
N THR A 66 -25.11 9.31 4.27
CA THR A 66 -24.66 9.92 5.53
C THR A 66 -25.61 11.03 5.98
N VAL A 67 -26.13 10.88 7.20
CA VAL A 67 -26.90 11.91 7.91
C VAL A 67 -26.00 12.65 8.89
N ASP A 68 -25.07 11.94 9.54
CA ASP A 68 -24.19 12.47 10.58
C ASP A 68 -22.71 12.25 10.19
N VAL A 69 -22.09 13.30 9.65
CA VAL A 69 -20.71 13.28 9.16
C VAL A 69 -19.71 13.11 10.32
N GLU A 70 -20.02 13.62 11.51
CA GLU A 70 -19.12 13.48 12.66
C GLU A 70 -19.10 12.04 13.17
N LYS A 71 -20.28 11.40 13.23
CA LYS A 71 -20.35 9.97 13.57
C LYS A 71 -19.75 9.08 12.49
N GLU A 72 -19.93 9.41 11.22
CA GLU A 72 -19.28 8.68 10.13
C GLU A 72 -17.75 8.68 10.32
N LYS A 73 -17.15 9.84 10.60
CA LYS A 73 -15.71 9.95 10.87
C LYS A 73 -15.27 9.10 12.06
N LYS A 74 -16.02 9.13 13.17
CA LYS A 74 -15.70 8.33 14.36
C LYS A 74 -15.82 6.82 14.11
N ASN A 75 -16.86 6.40 13.39
CA ASN A 75 -17.05 5.00 12.99
C ASN A 75 -15.93 4.53 12.05
N PHE A 76 -15.52 5.38 11.10
CA PHE A 76 -14.42 5.11 10.20
C PHE A 76 -13.08 4.99 10.94
N GLU A 77 -12.82 5.90 11.90
CA GLU A 77 -11.64 5.84 12.76
C GLU A 77 -11.61 4.55 13.60
N ALA A 78 -12.74 4.14 14.19
CA ALA A 78 -12.82 2.87 14.93
C ALA A 78 -12.49 1.66 14.03
N ALA A 79 -13.08 1.60 12.83
CA ALA A 79 -12.76 0.54 11.87
C ALA A 79 -11.28 0.55 11.47
N ALA A 80 -10.70 1.74 11.26
CA ALA A 80 -9.28 1.88 10.93
C ALA A 80 -8.34 1.48 12.08
N ASN A 81 -8.74 1.73 13.33
CA ASN A 81 -7.98 1.29 14.51
C ASN A 81 -7.96 -0.23 14.62
N VAL A 82 -9.11 -0.89 14.39
CA VAL A 82 -9.16 -2.37 14.35
C VAL A 82 -8.25 -2.92 13.24
N LEU A 83 -8.25 -2.30 12.06
CA LEU A 83 -7.33 -2.69 10.97
C LEU A 83 -5.87 -2.50 11.37
N ALA A 84 -5.54 -1.38 12.01
CA ALA A 84 -4.19 -1.11 12.49
C ALA A 84 -3.74 -2.14 13.52
N GLU A 85 -4.61 -2.53 14.46
CA GLU A 85 -4.33 -3.59 15.43
C GLU A 85 -4.05 -4.94 14.77
N VAL A 86 -4.87 -5.34 13.81
CA VAL A 86 -4.66 -6.60 13.05
C VAL A 86 -3.31 -6.60 12.36
N TRP A 87 -2.95 -5.50 11.68
CA TRP A 87 -1.66 -5.41 11.00
C TRP A 87 -0.48 -5.30 11.96
N ASN A 88 -0.61 -4.61 13.09
CA ASN A 88 0.42 -4.52 14.13
C ASN A 88 0.77 -5.87 14.76
N ALA A 89 -0.16 -6.83 14.74
CA ALA A 89 0.11 -8.21 15.18
C ALA A 89 1.00 -9.00 14.20
N THR A 90 1.35 -8.43 13.04
CA THR A 90 2.12 -9.11 12.00
C THR A 90 3.61 -8.75 12.08
N VAL A 91 4.45 -9.74 11.83
CA VAL A 91 5.89 -9.57 11.65
C VAL A 91 6.24 -10.01 10.22
N ILE A 92 6.99 -9.17 9.50
CA ILE A 92 7.45 -9.46 8.14
C ILE A 92 8.97 -9.33 8.11
N ASP A 93 9.66 -10.37 7.66
CA ASP A 93 11.13 -10.39 7.55
C ASP A 93 11.81 -9.96 8.88
N ASP A 94 11.33 -10.52 10.00
CA ASP A 94 11.73 -10.22 11.39
C ASP A 94 11.55 -8.74 11.83
N CYS A 95 10.86 -7.95 11.01
CA CYS A 95 10.51 -6.57 11.32
C CYS A 95 9.04 -6.50 11.77
N PRO A 96 8.74 -5.94 12.96
CA PRO A 96 7.37 -5.71 13.38
C PRO A 96 6.70 -4.67 12.48
N VAL A 97 5.44 -4.91 12.14
CA VAL A 97 4.65 -3.95 11.36
C VAL A 97 4.14 -2.85 12.29
N VAL A 98 4.21 -1.60 11.83
CA VAL A 98 3.65 -0.45 12.52
C VAL A 98 2.60 0.20 11.61
N ALA A 99 1.34 0.08 12.01
CA ALA A 99 0.16 0.65 11.40
C ALA A 99 -0.53 1.58 12.40
N LYS A 100 -0.96 2.75 11.92
CA LYS A 100 -1.71 3.75 12.69
C LYS A 100 -2.77 4.37 11.80
N TYR A 101 -3.94 4.63 12.36
CA TYR A 101 -4.93 5.47 11.68
C TYR A 101 -4.35 6.87 11.49
N GLN A 102 -4.61 7.44 10.32
CA GLN A 102 -4.19 8.79 10.00
C GLN A 102 -5.40 9.60 9.52
N ALA A 103 -5.73 10.66 10.26
CA ALA A 103 -6.87 11.51 9.96
C ALA A 103 -6.68 12.24 8.62
N PRO A 104 -7.76 12.46 7.85
CA PRO A 104 -7.69 13.18 6.59
C PRO A 104 -7.15 14.60 6.81
N GLY A 105 -6.10 14.98 6.06
CA GLY A 105 -5.46 16.29 6.14
C GLY A 105 -4.27 16.37 7.10
N SER A 106 -3.95 15.31 7.83
CA SER A 106 -2.70 15.26 8.60
C SER A 106 -1.49 14.98 7.69
N GLU A 107 -0.33 15.53 8.05
CA GLU A 107 0.90 15.38 7.27
C GLU A 107 1.34 13.91 7.23
N ARG A 108 1.62 13.37 6.04
CA ARG A 108 2.19 12.03 5.91
C ARG A 108 3.56 11.99 6.57
N THR A 109 3.63 11.37 7.75
CA THR A 109 4.92 11.08 8.37
C THR A 109 5.51 9.86 7.67
N SER A 110 6.40 10.11 6.71
CA SER A 110 7.27 9.06 6.19
C SER A 110 8.17 8.61 7.35
N ALA A 111 7.87 7.48 7.97
CA ALA A 111 8.82 6.86 8.88
C ALA A 111 10.17 6.74 8.17
N GLU A 112 11.25 7.14 8.83
CA GLU A 112 12.59 6.98 8.30
C GLU A 112 12.90 5.49 8.21
N VAL A 113 12.62 4.91 7.05
CA VAL A 113 12.95 3.51 6.79
C VAL A 113 14.47 3.41 6.74
N CYS A 114 15.04 2.57 7.61
CA CYS A 114 16.47 2.35 7.70
C CYS A 114 17.08 2.08 6.31
N GLN A 115 18.19 2.75 5.99
CA GLN A 115 18.80 2.63 4.66
C GLN A 115 19.22 1.20 4.32
N SER A 116 19.58 0.39 5.33
CA SER A 116 19.88 -1.04 5.13
C SER A 116 18.63 -1.81 4.69
N TRP A 117 17.47 -1.55 5.30
CA TRP A 117 16.19 -2.11 4.88
C TRP A 117 15.86 -1.70 3.44
N LYS A 118 16.00 -0.41 3.09
CA LYS A 118 15.77 0.06 1.71
C LYS A 118 16.68 -0.65 0.71
N ARG A 119 17.97 -0.84 1.02
CA ARG A 119 18.94 -1.51 0.12
C ARG A 119 18.63 -2.99 -0.07
N THR A 120 18.25 -3.70 0.99
CA THR A 120 17.99 -5.15 0.94
C THR A 120 16.63 -5.45 0.30
N TYR A 121 15.63 -4.61 0.56
CA TYR A 121 14.24 -4.94 0.30
C TYR A 121 13.58 -4.11 -0.79
N THR A 122 14.05 -2.88 -1.01
CA THR A 122 13.79 -2.13 -2.24
C THR A 122 14.93 -2.46 -3.19
N ARG A 123 14.78 -3.53 -3.99
CA ARG A 123 15.56 -3.65 -5.23
C ARG A 123 15.11 -2.53 -6.17
N CYS A 124 15.51 -1.29 -5.88
CA CYS A 124 15.77 -0.34 -6.92
C CYS A 124 16.83 -1.01 -7.77
N SER A 125 16.45 -1.33 -9.00
CA SER A 125 17.33 -1.90 -10.00
C SER A 125 18.60 -1.03 -10.12
N THR A 126 19.64 -1.35 -9.35
CA THR A 126 20.99 -0.82 -9.53
C THR A 126 21.61 -1.57 -10.70
N TYR A 127 21.08 -1.36 -11.90
CA TYR A 127 21.90 -1.51 -13.09
C TYR A 127 22.65 -0.19 -13.23
N LEU A 128 23.81 -0.14 -12.59
CA LEU A 128 25.00 0.68 -12.86
C LEU A 128 26.00 0.39 -11.72
N CYS A 129 26.66 -0.77 -11.84
CA CYS A 129 28.09 -0.86 -11.56
C CYS A 129 28.79 -0.94 -12.91
#